data_AF-A0A662UK68-F1
#
_entry.id   AF-A0A662UK68-F1
#
_cell.length_a   1.000
_cell.length_b   1.000
_cell.length_c   1.000
_cell.angle_alpha   90.00
_cell.angle_beta   90.00
_cell.angle_gamma   90.00
#
_symmetry.space_group_name_H-M   'P 1'
#
loop_
_entity.id
_entity.type
_entity.pdbx_description
1 polymer ?
#
loop_
_entity_poly.entity_id
_entity_poly.type
_entity_poly.pdbx_seq_one_letter_code
_entity_poly.pdbx_strand_id
1 'polypeptide(L)'
;GQDHRAIEAGAHAYAARNGKYGPLSIWRVDEEGYLTGYLEIPLQIGIVGGATKVHPISRIALKILGVKTANELAEVMGAVGLAQNLAALRALVTEGIQKGHMRLHARNLAIMAGATGDLIDRVAEEMVKAGRIRFDYAKELVEKLSKEK
;
A
#
# COMPACT_ATOMS: atom_id res chain seq x y z
N GLY A 1 -4.42 -18.93 12.15
CA GLY A 1 -3.59 -20.14 12.00
C GLY A 1 -3.94 -20.93 10.76
N GLN A 2 -4.21 -20.26 9.63
CA GLN A 2 -4.32 -20.93 8.32
C GLN A 2 -2.91 -21.16 7.75
N ASP A 3 -2.76 -22.09 6.82
CA ASP A 3 -1.51 -22.25 6.08
C ASP A 3 -1.42 -21.18 4.97
N HIS A 4 -0.66 -20.11 5.24
CA HIS A 4 -0.49 -19.05 4.24
C HIS A 4 0.29 -19.52 3.01
N ARG A 5 1.16 -20.54 3.09
CA ARG A 5 1.92 -21.03 1.92
C ARG A 5 0.98 -21.69 0.92
N ALA A 6 0.02 -22.48 1.41
CA ALA A 6 -0.99 -23.11 0.55
C ALA A 6 -1.86 -22.06 -0.16
N ILE A 7 -2.27 -21.02 0.57
CA ILE A 7 -3.06 -19.91 0.04
C ILE A 7 -2.28 -19.15 -1.04
N GLU A 8 -1.04 -18.75 -0.75
CA GLU A 8 -0.19 -18.00 -1.68
C GLU A 8 0.11 -18.80 -2.95
N ALA A 9 0.47 -20.09 -2.81
CA ALA A 9 0.72 -20.96 -3.94
C ALA A 9 -0.51 -21.10 -4.83
N GLY A 10 -1.70 -21.31 -4.24
CA GLY A 10 -2.96 -21.37 -4.97
C GLY A 10 -3.29 -20.06 -5.69
N ALA A 11 -3.20 -18.93 -4.98
CA ALA A 11 -3.51 -17.61 -5.52
C ALA A 11 -2.59 -17.24 -6.69
N HIS A 12 -1.28 -17.40 -6.54
CA HIS A 12 -0.31 -17.07 -7.59
C HIS A 12 -0.35 -18.03 -8.77
N ALA A 13 -0.61 -19.32 -8.55
CA ALA A 13 -0.86 -20.25 -9.65
C ALA A 13 -2.13 -19.87 -10.43
N TYR A 14 -3.20 -19.49 -9.72
CA TYR A 14 -4.46 -19.06 -10.31
C TYR A 14 -4.32 -17.75 -11.10
N ALA A 15 -3.43 -16.85 -10.67
CA ALA A 15 -3.09 -15.62 -11.39
C ALA A 15 -2.44 -15.90 -12.76
N ALA A 16 -1.83 -17.07 -12.95
CA ALA A 16 -1.19 -17.48 -14.20
C ALA A 16 -2.04 -18.45 -15.05
N ARG A 17 -3.29 -18.73 -14.67
CA ARG A 17 -4.14 -19.77 -15.29
C ARG A 17 -4.39 -19.62 -16.79
N ASN A 18 -4.26 -18.40 -17.32
CA ASN A 18 -4.48 -18.08 -18.73
C ASN A 18 -3.18 -18.00 -19.55
N GLY A 19 -2.10 -18.62 -19.08
CA GLY A 19 -0.80 -18.65 -19.77
C GLY A 19 0.08 -17.41 -19.55
N LYS A 20 -0.41 -16.39 -18.84
CA LYS A 20 0.36 -15.22 -18.40
C LYS A 20 -0.07 -14.84 -16.99
N TYR A 21 0.91 -14.48 -16.16
CA TYR A 21 0.64 -13.94 -14.84
C TYR A 21 -0.08 -12.59 -14.95
N GLY A 22 -1.28 -12.51 -14.38
CA GLY A 22 -2.15 -11.34 -14.42
C GLY A 22 -2.67 -10.91 -13.05
N PRO A 23 -3.46 -9.82 -12.98
CA PRO A 23 -4.07 -9.39 -11.73
C PRO A 23 -5.15 -10.39 -11.29
N LEU A 24 -5.29 -10.57 -9.98
CA LEU A 24 -6.37 -11.35 -9.37
C LEU A 24 -7.66 -10.53 -9.18
N SER A 25 -7.51 -9.22 -8.99
CA SER A 25 -8.63 -8.28 -8.88
C SER A 25 -8.89 -7.53 -10.19
N ILE A 26 -10.15 -7.16 -10.39
CA ILE A 26 -10.61 -6.36 -11.53
C ILE A 26 -11.32 -5.13 -10.95
N TRP A 27 -10.97 -3.96 -11.44
CA TRP A 27 -11.64 -2.70 -11.12
C TRP A 27 -12.23 -2.11 -12.40
N ARG A 28 -13.50 -1.68 -12.35
CA ARG A 28 -14.22 -1.08 -13.48
C ARG A 28 -15.11 0.05 -12.97
N VAL A 29 -15.48 0.96 -13.86
CA VAL A 29 -16.58 1.91 -13.63
C VAL A 29 -17.83 1.29 -14.27
N ASP A 30 -18.91 1.16 -13.52
CA ASP A 30 -20.18 0.64 -14.04
C ASP A 30 -20.97 1.70 -14.83
N GLU A 31 -22.14 1.32 -15.34
CA GLU A 31 -23.00 2.19 -16.14
C GLU A 31 -23.53 3.40 -15.35
N GLU A 32 -23.59 3.30 -14.03
CA GLU A 32 -24.04 4.38 -13.13
C GLU A 32 -22.88 5.29 -12.68
N GLY A 33 -21.64 4.97 -13.05
CA GLY A 33 -20.46 5.74 -12.71
C GLY A 33 -19.77 5.34 -11.39
N TYR A 34 -20.17 4.22 -10.77
CA TYR A 34 -19.54 3.74 -9.54
C TYR A 34 -18.32 2.86 -9.84
N LEU A 35 -17.30 2.98 -8.98
CA LEU A 35 -16.14 2.08 -9.02
C LEU A 35 -16.51 0.72 -8.42
N THR A 36 -16.50 -0.32 -9.25
CA THR A 36 -16.79 -1.70 -8.88
C THR A 36 -15.51 -2.54 -8.87
N GLY A 37 -15.33 -3.30 -7.79
CA GLY A 37 -14.20 -4.18 -7.57
C GLY A 37 -14.64 -5.64 -7.52
N TYR A 38 -13.88 -6.51 -8.18
CA TYR A 38 -14.11 -7.96 -8.19
C TYR A 38 -12.80 -8.68 -7.86
N LEU A 39 -12.87 -9.75 -7.06
CA LEU A 39 -11.75 -10.60 -6.73
C LEU A 39 -12.20 -12.06 -6.73
N GLU A 40 -11.49 -12.90 -7.48
CA GLU A 40 -11.69 -14.34 -7.50
C GLU A 40 -10.35 -15.04 -7.27
N ILE A 41 -10.27 -15.80 -6.17
CA ILE A 41 -9.05 -16.50 -5.75
C ILE A 41 -9.38 -17.84 -5.11
N PRO A 42 -8.56 -18.89 -5.32
CA PRO A 42 -8.71 -20.14 -4.59
C PRO A 42 -8.22 -19.95 -3.15
N LEU A 43 -9.08 -20.30 -2.19
CA LEU A 43 -8.76 -20.24 -0.76
C LEU A 43 -8.94 -21.62 -0.12
N GLN A 44 -7.82 -22.32 0.09
CA GLN A 44 -7.81 -23.57 0.84
C GLN A 44 -7.65 -23.28 2.34
N ILE A 45 -8.78 -23.17 3.03
CA ILE A 45 -8.83 -22.80 4.45
C ILE A 45 -9.77 -23.70 5.25
N GLY A 46 -9.60 -23.70 6.57
CA GLY A 46 -10.44 -24.49 7.46
C GLY A 46 -10.74 -23.78 8.78
N ILE A 47 -11.97 -23.96 9.28
CA ILE A 47 -12.37 -23.52 10.63
C ILE A 47 -12.35 -24.67 11.65
N VAL A 48 -12.15 -25.91 11.18
CA VAL A 48 -12.03 -27.12 12.01
C VAL A 48 -10.70 -27.82 11.71
N GLY A 49 -9.89 -28.08 12.75
CA GLY A 49 -8.64 -28.86 12.64
C GLY A 49 -7.38 -28.01 12.41
N GLY A 50 -6.21 -28.56 12.74
CA GLY A 50 -4.92 -27.87 12.65
C GLY A 50 -4.68 -26.81 13.73
N ALA A 51 -3.78 -25.86 13.45
CA ALA A 51 -3.40 -24.80 14.38
C ALA A 51 -4.57 -23.85 14.75
N THR A 52 -5.65 -23.83 13.97
CA THR A 52 -6.84 -23.01 14.25
C THR A 52 -7.60 -23.46 15.50
N LYS A 53 -7.54 -24.76 15.86
CA LYS A 53 -8.15 -25.30 17.08
C LYS A 53 -7.17 -25.39 18.26
N VAL A 54 -5.87 -25.51 17.99
CA VAL A 54 -4.85 -25.67 19.03
C VAL A 54 -4.34 -24.31 19.53
N HIS A 55 -4.14 -23.34 18.64
CA HIS A 55 -3.56 -22.05 19.00
C HIS A 55 -4.60 -21.12 19.64
N PRO A 56 -4.42 -20.65 20.89
CA PRO A 56 -5.41 -19.83 21.60
C PRO A 56 -5.84 -18.57 20.83
N ILE A 57 -4.88 -17.84 20.27
CA ILE A 57 -5.15 -16.62 19.47
C ILE A 57 -5.99 -16.92 18.22
N SER A 58 -5.76 -18.05 17.54
CA SER A 58 -6.53 -18.38 16.33
C SER A 58 -8.00 -18.66 16.66
N ARG A 59 -8.27 -19.29 17.81
CA ARG A 59 -9.64 -19.50 18.31
C ARG A 59 -10.33 -18.18 18.66
N ILE A 60 -9.60 -17.27 19.32
CA ILE A 60 -10.13 -15.94 19.67
C ILE A 60 -10.46 -15.15 18.40
N ALA A 61 -9.56 -15.15 17.40
CA ALA A 61 -9.80 -14.47 16.13
C ALA A 61 -11.06 -14.99 15.41
N LEU A 62 -11.25 -16.31 15.33
CA LEU A 62 -12.48 -16.90 14.76
C LEU A 62 -13.73 -16.54 15.58
N LYS A 63 -13.62 -16.50 16.91
CA LYS A 63 -14.73 -16.08 17.79
C LYS A 63 -15.12 -14.62 17.57
N ILE A 64 -14.14 -13.72 17.41
CA ILE A 64 -14.38 -12.30 17.12
C ILE A 64 -15.04 -12.13 15.75
N LEU A 65 -14.56 -12.85 14.74
CA LEU A 65 -15.14 -12.81 13.39
C LEU A 65 -16.55 -13.42 13.34
N GLY A 66 -16.87 -14.34 14.24
CA GLY A 66 -18.22 -14.93 14.36
C GLY A 66 -18.59 -15.95 13.29
N VAL A 67 -17.72 -16.19 12.31
CA VAL A 67 -17.92 -17.11 11.18
C VAL A 67 -18.26 -18.54 11.63
N LYS A 68 -19.20 -19.16 10.93
CA LYS A 68 -19.72 -20.51 11.19
C LYS A 68 -19.23 -21.54 10.21
N THR A 69 -18.79 -21.11 9.03
CA THR A 69 -18.32 -21.98 7.95
C THR A 69 -16.95 -21.55 7.43
N ALA A 70 -16.23 -22.48 6.78
CA ALA A 70 -15.00 -22.14 6.07
C ALA A 70 -15.27 -21.18 4.89
N ASN A 71 -16.44 -21.29 4.26
CA ASN A 71 -16.83 -20.41 3.16
C ASN A 71 -17.02 -18.97 3.63
N GLU A 72 -17.70 -18.75 4.76
CA GLU A 72 -17.81 -17.41 5.36
C GLU A 72 -16.43 -16.80 5.67
N LEU A 73 -15.49 -17.61 6.18
CA LEU A 73 -14.13 -17.15 6.39
C LEU A 73 -13.45 -16.79 5.05
N ALA A 74 -13.69 -17.57 4.00
CA ALA A 74 -13.12 -17.33 2.67
C ALA A 74 -13.66 -16.02 2.07
N GLU A 75 -14.96 -15.78 2.19
CA GLU A 75 -15.62 -14.54 1.75
C GLU A 75 -15.06 -13.33 2.49
N VAL A 76 -14.89 -13.41 3.81
CA VAL A 76 -14.25 -12.35 4.61
C VAL A 76 -12.82 -12.11 4.15
N MET A 77 -12.02 -13.17 3.96
CA MET A 77 -10.64 -13.06 3.49
C MET A 77 -10.55 -12.43 2.09
N GLY A 78 -11.45 -12.83 1.18
CA GLY A 78 -11.56 -12.23 -0.15
C GLY A 78 -11.94 -10.74 -0.09
N ALA A 79 -12.93 -10.38 0.72
CA ALA A 79 -13.32 -8.98 0.93
C ALA A 79 -12.18 -8.13 1.49
N VAL A 80 -11.44 -8.65 2.47
CA VAL A 80 -10.24 -8.00 3.03
C VAL A 80 -9.15 -7.85 1.95
N GLY A 81 -8.92 -8.87 1.14
CA GLY A 81 -7.98 -8.80 0.01
C GLY A 81 -8.33 -7.71 -0.99
N LEU A 82 -9.61 -7.60 -1.36
CA LEU A 82 -10.10 -6.57 -2.28
C LEU A 82 -10.01 -5.17 -1.65
N ALA A 83 -10.36 -5.01 -0.38
CA ALA A 83 -10.23 -3.76 0.35
C ALA A 83 -8.77 -3.29 0.45
N GLN A 84 -7.85 -4.22 0.73
CA GLN A 84 -6.41 -3.93 0.78
C GLN A 84 -5.88 -3.51 -0.60
N ASN A 85 -6.34 -4.18 -1.67
CA ASN A 85 -6.01 -3.82 -3.04
C ASN A 85 -6.53 -2.42 -3.40
N LEU A 86 -7.77 -2.08 -3.04
CA LEU A 86 -8.32 -0.72 -3.24
C LEU A 86 -7.49 0.33 -2.51
N ALA A 87 -7.16 0.09 -1.23
CA ALA A 87 -6.37 1.00 -0.42
C ALA A 87 -4.99 1.26 -1.04
N ALA A 88 -4.33 0.20 -1.52
CA ALA A 88 -3.05 0.30 -2.20
C ALA A 88 -3.16 1.10 -3.51
N LEU A 89 -4.13 0.79 -4.37
CA LEU A 89 -4.35 1.53 -5.61
C LEU A 89 -4.65 3.00 -5.34
N ARG A 90 -5.56 3.29 -4.41
CA ARG A 90 -5.90 4.66 -3.99
C ARG A 90 -4.66 5.39 -3.49
N ALA A 91 -3.84 4.76 -2.67
CA ALA A 91 -2.63 5.39 -2.15
C ALA A 91 -1.62 5.70 -3.26
N LEU A 92 -1.46 4.80 -4.25
CA LEU A 92 -0.57 5.00 -5.39
C LEU A 92 -1.02 6.10 -6.34
N VAL A 93 -2.33 6.25 -6.56
CA VAL A 93 -2.88 7.25 -7.49
C VAL A 93 -3.23 8.59 -6.82
N THR A 94 -3.23 8.67 -5.49
CA THR A 94 -3.51 9.92 -4.77
C THR A 94 -2.23 10.69 -4.48
N GLU A 95 -2.35 12.02 -4.50
CA GLU A 95 -1.22 12.94 -4.29
C GLU A 95 -0.53 12.79 -2.94
N GLY A 96 -1.15 12.17 -1.94
CA GLY A 96 -0.61 12.09 -0.57
C GLY A 96 0.76 11.41 -0.50
N ILE A 97 0.93 10.27 -1.20
CA ILE A 97 2.22 9.58 -1.28
C ILE A 97 3.21 10.41 -2.10
N GLN A 98 2.78 10.96 -3.23
CA GLN A 98 3.64 11.79 -4.09
C GLN A 98 4.16 13.02 -3.34
N LYS A 99 3.30 13.75 -2.61
CA LYS A 99 3.69 14.92 -1.79
C LYS A 99 4.68 14.54 -0.68
N GLY A 100 4.47 13.41 0.00
CA GLY A 100 5.40 12.90 1.01
C GLY A 100 6.76 12.55 0.43
N HIS A 101 6.80 11.83 -0.69
CA HIS A 101 8.03 11.51 -1.41
C HIS A 101 8.73 12.75 -1.95
N MET A 102 7.98 13.73 -2.46
CA MET A 102 8.53 15.00 -2.94
C MET A 102 9.14 15.82 -1.82
N ARG A 103 8.53 15.85 -0.63
CA ARG A 103 9.13 16.50 0.55
C ARG A 103 10.43 15.81 0.99
N LEU A 104 10.46 14.48 0.99
CA LEU A 104 11.68 13.72 1.27
C LEU A 104 12.76 13.94 0.21
N HIS A 105 12.38 13.93 -1.07
CA HIS A 105 13.29 14.18 -2.18
C HIS A 105 13.87 15.61 -2.14
N ALA A 106 13.04 16.61 -1.84
CA ALA A 106 13.47 17.98 -1.63
C ALA A 106 14.47 18.10 -0.46
N ARG A 107 14.21 17.44 0.68
CA ARG A 107 15.17 17.39 1.80
C ARG A 107 16.49 16.75 1.39
N ASN A 108 16.47 15.65 0.63
CA ASN A 108 17.70 15.00 0.17
C ASN A 108 18.50 15.92 -0.77
N LEU A 109 17.84 16.64 -1.68
CA LEU A 109 18.50 17.62 -2.54
C LEU A 109 19.09 18.79 -1.74
N ALA A 110 18.38 19.28 -0.72
CA ALA A 110 18.88 20.32 0.18
C ALA A 110 20.16 19.87 0.89
N ILE A 111 20.18 18.64 1.43
CA ILE A 111 21.37 18.04 2.08
C ILE A 111 22.53 17.92 1.08
N MET A 112 22.27 17.39 -0.12
CA MET A 112 23.30 17.27 -1.16
C MET A 112 23.84 18.63 -1.61
N ALA A 113 23.01 19.68 -1.59
CA ALA A 113 23.39 21.04 -1.91
C ALA A 113 24.18 21.73 -0.78
N GLY A 114 24.34 21.08 0.38
CA GLY A 114 25.11 21.58 1.51
C GLY A 114 24.29 22.22 2.63
N ALA A 115 22.96 22.11 2.61
CA ALA A 115 22.13 22.56 3.72
C ALA A 115 22.39 21.74 4.99
N THR A 116 22.44 22.39 6.15
CA THR A 116 22.65 21.74 7.46
C THR A 116 21.67 22.28 8.50
N GLY A 117 21.30 21.45 9.48
CA GLY A 117 20.35 21.81 10.55
C GLY A 117 19.01 22.32 9.98
N ASP A 118 18.51 23.41 10.55
CA ASP A 118 17.22 24.03 10.17
C ASP A 118 17.20 24.53 8.71
N LEU A 119 18.36 24.72 8.09
CA LEU A 119 18.45 25.15 6.69
C LEU A 119 17.90 24.09 5.73
N ILE A 120 17.99 22.81 6.09
CA ILE A 120 17.48 21.69 5.27
C ILE A 120 15.98 21.84 5.07
N ASP A 121 15.23 22.10 6.14
CA ASP A 121 13.79 22.26 6.09
C ASP A 121 13.36 23.53 5.38
N ARG A 122 14.05 24.65 5.62
CA ARG A 122 13.78 25.91 4.92
C ARG A 122 13.98 25.79 3.41
N VAL A 123 15.10 25.21 2.98
CA VAL A 123 15.40 25.00 1.54
C VAL A 123 14.40 24.02 0.92
N ALA A 124 14.08 22.92 1.61
CA ALA A 124 13.11 21.94 1.12
C ALA A 124 11.70 22.55 0.98
N GLU A 125 11.25 23.36 1.93
CA GLU A 125 9.94 24.03 1.85
C GLU A 125 9.87 25.04 0.71
N GLU A 126 10.92 25.86 0.51
CA GLU A 126 10.95 26.81 -0.60
C GLU A 126 10.99 26.11 -1.97
N MET A 127 11.71 24.99 -2.10
CA MET A 127 11.66 24.16 -3.32
C MET A 127 10.27 23.61 -3.61
N VAL A 128 9.57 23.13 -2.57
CA VAL A 128 8.20 22.59 -2.71
C VAL A 128 7.21 23.70 -3.04
N LYS A 129 7.27 24.86 -2.36
CA LYS A 129 6.41 26.02 -2.64
C LYS A 129 6.60 26.55 -4.05
N ALA A 130 7.85 26.60 -4.53
CA ALA A 130 8.18 27.05 -5.89
C ALA A 130 7.85 26.00 -6.97
N GLY A 131 7.53 24.75 -6.59
CA GLY A 131 7.36 23.64 -7.54
C GLY A 131 8.65 23.28 -8.30
N ARG A 132 9.82 23.69 -7.81
CA ARG A 132 11.13 23.51 -8.46
C ARG A 132 12.02 22.62 -7.59
N ILE A 133 11.89 21.30 -7.75
CA ILE A 133 12.67 20.33 -6.96
C ILE A 133 13.86 19.87 -7.81
N ARG A 134 14.92 20.67 -7.86
CA ARG A 134 16.15 20.39 -8.63
C ARG A 134 17.38 20.85 -7.88
N PHE A 135 18.51 20.19 -8.14
CA PHE A 135 19.76 20.41 -7.42
C PHE A 135 20.36 21.81 -7.63
N ASP A 136 20.25 22.37 -8.84
CA ASP A 136 20.70 23.73 -9.17
C ASP A 136 19.98 24.77 -8.30
N TYR A 137 18.66 24.68 -8.22
CA TYR A 137 17.84 25.55 -7.41
C TYR A 137 18.04 25.34 -5.91
N ALA A 138 18.30 24.09 -5.48
CA ALA A 138 18.68 23.81 -4.10
C ALA A 138 19.96 24.54 -3.70
N LYS A 139 20.99 24.58 -4.57
CA LYS A 139 22.23 25.34 -4.34
C LYS A 139 21.98 26.84 -4.24
N GLU A 140 21.20 27.40 -5.17
CA GLU A 140 20.82 28.83 -5.13
C GLU A 140 20.13 29.20 -3.80
N LEU A 141 19.21 28.36 -3.35
CA LEU A 141 18.50 28.55 -2.08
C LEU A 141 19.42 28.42 -0.87
N VAL A 142 20.34 27.46 -0.86
CA VAL A 142 21.35 27.33 0.20
C VAL A 142 22.19 28.60 0.28
N GLU A 143 22.71 29.11 -0.84
CA GLU A 143 23.52 30.33 -0.85
C GLU A 143 22.75 31.56 -0.40
N LYS A 144 21.49 31.70 -0.83
CA LYS A 144 20.63 32.84 -0.47
C LYS A 144 20.27 32.82 1.02
N LEU A 145 19.75 31.71 1.51
CA LEU A 145 19.25 31.58 2.88
C LEU A 145 20.38 31.50 3.92
N SER A 146 21.61 31.14 3.51
CA SER A 146 22.78 31.18 4.38
C SER A 146 23.30 32.61 4.62
N LYS A 147 23.04 33.55 3.71
CA LYS A 147 23.45 34.96 3.81
C LYS A 147 22.45 35.83 4.58
N GLU A 148 21.24 35.33 4.82
CA GLU A 148 20.19 35.99 5.63
C GLU A 148 20.35 35.72 7.14
N LYS A 149 21.53 35.25 7.58
CA LYS A 149 21.88 35.09 9.00
C LYS A 149 22.31 36.40 9.64
#